data_AF-A0A5M3M8R3-F1
#
_entry.id   AF-A0A5M3M8R3-F1
#
_cell.length_a   1.000
_cell.length_b   1.000
_cell.length_c   1.000
_cell.angle_alpha   90.00
_cell.angle_beta   90.00
_cell.angle_gamma   90.00
#
_symmetry.space_group_name_H-M   'P 1'
#
loop_
_entity.id
_entity.type
_entity.pdbx_description
1 polymer ?
#
loop_
_entity_poly.entity_id
_entity_poly.type
_entity_poly.pdbx_seq_one_letter_code
_entity_poly.pdbx_strand_id
1 'polypeptide(L)'
;MDYNEASRVVTEYIKSPTGHTTHYLRFLQALIVELDVRDARARDFPRSVTAAKKMIKAEIHINIKSYYHARGKGQAAIVNLKYPSKAALQRALKEVSHKKRAGLGWVKDKGLQVLLVLL
;
A
#
# COMPACT_ATOMS: atom_id res chain seq x y z
N MET A 1 -15.95 2.89 4.53
CA MET A 1 -14.95 1.83 4.65
C MET A 1 -14.12 2.13 5.87
N ASP A 2 -14.15 1.22 6.84
CA ASP A 2 -13.28 1.26 8.01
C ASP A 2 -12.05 0.37 7.79
N TYR A 3 -11.16 0.31 8.78
CA TYR A 3 -9.94 -0.50 8.70
C TYR A 3 -10.21 -2.00 8.45
N ASN A 4 -11.22 -2.59 9.08
CA ASN A 4 -11.50 -4.02 8.96
C ASN A 4 -11.99 -4.37 7.55
N GLU A 5 -12.90 -3.55 7.02
CA GLU A 5 -13.36 -3.67 5.64
C GLU A 5 -12.21 -3.47 4.65
N ALA A 6 -11.37 -2.45 4.88
CA ALA A 6 -10.20 -2.18 4.04
C ALA A 6 -9.21 -3.36 4.03
N SER A 7 -8.86 -3.88 5.20
CA SER A 7 -7.91 -4.98 5.32
C SER A 7 -8.44 -6.27 4.67
N ARG A 8 -9.76 -6.51 4.73
CA ARG A 8 -10.40 -7.60 4.01
C ARG A 8 -10.28 -7.43 2.49
N VAL A 9 -10.65 -6.27 1.95
CA VAL A 9 -10.56 -5.97 0.50
C VAL A 9 -9.13 -6.14 0.00
N VAL A 10 -8.14 -5.61 0.71
CA VAL A 10 -6.72 -5.76 0.32
C VAL A 10 -6.28 -7.21 0.38
N THR A 11 -6.74 -7.98 1.37
CA THR A 11 -6.43 -9.41 1.48
C THR A 11 -7.04 -10.22 0.33
N GLU A 12 -8.29 -9.97 -0.01
CA GLU A 12 -8.97 -10.61 -1.15
C GLU A 12 -8.24 -10.30 -2.46
N TYR A 13 -7.86 -9.03 -2.68
CA TYR A 13 -7.12 -8.63 -3.87
C TYR A 13 -5.72 -9.25 -3.95
N ILE A 14 -4.97 -9.32 -2.85
CA ILE A 14 -3.62 -9.94 -2.84
C ILE A 14 -3.69 -11.44 -3.12
N LYS A 15 -4.76 -12.13 -2.67
CA LYS A 15 -4.97 -13.56 -2.94
C LYS A 15 -5.31 -13.84 -4.41
N SER A 16 -6.02 -12.92 -5.05
CA SER A 16 -6.39 -13.01 -6.46
C SER A 16 -6.35 -11.63 -7.12
N PRO A 17 -5.17 -11.18 -7.58
CA PRO A 17 -5.05 -9.89 -8.24
C PRO A 17 -5.78 -9.94 -9.59
N THR A 18 -6.96 -9.33 -9.67
CA THR A 18 -7.74 -9.27 -10.91
C THR A 18 -7.43 -7.98 -11.69
N GLY A 19 -7.37 -8.07 -13.02
CA GLY A 19 -7.08 -6.93 -13.90
C GLY A 19 -8.24 -5.95 -14.10
N HIS A 20 -9.39 -6.16 -13.44
CA HIS A 20 -10.58 -5.34 -13.63
C HIS A 20 -10.46 -3.98 -12.92
N THR A 21 -10.77 -2.90 -13.64
CA THR A 21 -10.58 -1.50 -13.20
C THR A 21 -11.39 -1.13 -11.95
N THR A 22 -12.63 -1.63 -11.81
CA THR A 22 -13.49 -1.37 -10.64
C THR A 22 -12.95 -2.05 -9.37
N HIS A 23 -12.50 -3.30 -9.48
CA HIS A 23 -11.85 -4.03 -8.39
C HIS A 23 -10.52 -3.37 -8.00
N TYR A 24 -9.81 -2.84 -8.99
CA TYR A 24 -8.55 -2.16 -8.76
C TYR A 24 -8.72 -0.82 -8.03
N LEU A 25 -9.70 0.03 -8.40
CA LEU A 25 -9.97 1.26 -7.65
C LEU A 25 -10.33 0.96 -6.19
N ARG A 26 -11.22 -0.01 -5.97
CA ARG A 26 -11.63 -0.41 -4.62
C ARG A 26 -10.44 -0.89 -3.79
N PHE A 27 -9.52 -1.64 -4.40
CA PHE A 27 -8.25 -2.03 -3.80
C PHE A 27 -7.37 -0.81 -3.44
N LEU A 28 -7.21 0.17 -4.33
CA LEU A 28 -6.41 1.36 -4.04
C LEU A 28 -7.01 2.20 -2.90
N GLN A 29 -8.33 2.37 -2.89
CA GLN A 29 -9.06 3.01 -1.80
C GLN A 29 -8.88 2.26 -0.48
N ALA A 30 -8.93 0.93 -0.52
CA ALA A 30 -8.69 0.11 0.65
C ALA A 30 -7.26 0.21 1.17
N LEU A 31 -6.25 0.29 0.29
CA LEU A 31 -4.87 0.57 0.70
C LEU A 31 -4.75 1.92 1.44
N ILE A 32 -5.41 2.97 0.92
CA ILE A 32 -5.39 4.31 1.54
C ILE A 32 -5.96 4.28 2.96
N VAL A 33 -7.03 3.53 3.18
CA VAL A 33 -7.64 3.35 4.52
C VAL A 33 -6.77 2.43 5.39
N GLU A 34 -6.33 1.28 4.90
CA GLU A 34 -5.53 0.31 5.66
C GLU A 34 -4.19 0.91 6.14
N LEU A 35 -3.60 1.81 5.36
CA LEU A 35 -2.35 2.53 5.69
C LEU A 35 -2.58 3.86 6.41
N ASP A 36 -3.83 4.17 6.77
CA ASP A 36 -4.22 5.37 7.50
C ASP A 36 -3.69 6.65 6.82
N VAL A 37 -4.02 6.80 5.54
CA VAL A 37 -3.65 7.97 4.74
C VAL A 37 -4.80 8.96 4.69
N ARG A 38 -6.01 8.48 4.41
CA ARG A 38 -7.24 9.29 4.43
C ARG A 38 -8.43 8.47 4.88
N ASP A 39 -9.35 9.11 5.59
CA ASP A 39 -10.66 8.55 5.91
C ASP A 39 -11.49 8.41 4.61
N ALA A 40 -12.21 7.30 4.47
CA ALA A 40 -13.09 7.04 3.33
C ALA A 40 -14.23 8.07 3.18
N ARG A 41 -14.59 8.79 4.25
CA ARG A 41 -15.59 9.85 4.32
C ARG A 41 -15.01 11.23 4.01
N ALA A 42 -13.69 11.35 3.90
CA ALA A 42 -13.04 12.61 3.60
C ALA A 42 -13.45 13.12 2.21
N ARG A 43 -13.62 14.44 2.09
CA ARG A 43 -14.06 15.07 0.83
C ARG A 43 -13.07 14.85 -0.31
N ASP A 44 -11.78 14.75 0.00
CA ASP A 44 -10.67 14.51 -0.92
C ASP A 44 -10.39 13.02 -1.17
N PHE A 45 -11.22 12.11 -0.64
CA PHE A 45 -11.04 10.68 -0.85
C PHE A 45 -11.16 10.34 -2.36
N PRO A 46 -10.19 9.59 -2.92
CA PRO A 46 -10.07 9.47 -4.36
C PRO A 46 -11.20 8.64 -4.97
N ARG A 47 -11.85 9.19 -6.00
CA ARG A 47 -12.95 8.55 -6.74
C ARG A 47 -12.52 7.94 -8.08
N SER A 48 -11.23 8.01 -8.40
CA SER A 48 -10.67 7.47 -9.64
C SER A 48 -9.32 6.78 -9.39
N VAL A 49 -8.96 5.85 -10.28
CA VAL A 49 -7.70 5.10 -10.19
C VAL A 49 -6.50 6.06 -10.22
N THR A 50 -6.56 7.09 -11.07
CA THR A 50 -5.50 8.09 -11.20
C THR A 50 -5.31 8.90 -9.92
N ALA A 51 -6.40 9.38 -9.32
CA ALA A 51 -6.35 10.13 -8.06
C ALA A 51 -5.81 9.26 -6.91
N ALA A 52 -6.27 8.01 -6.81
CA ALA A 52 -5.82 7.08 -5.78
C ALA A 52 -4.33 6.75 -5.94
N LYS A 53 -3.87 6.46 -7.16
CA LYS A 53 -2.44 6.26 -7.44
C LYS A 53 -1.61 7.49 -7.06
N LYS A 54 -2.07 8.70 -7.39
CA LYS A 54 -1.35 9.94 -7.05
C LYS A 54 -1.18 10.09 -5.54
N MET A 55 -2.25 9.89 -4.78
CA MET A 55 -2.23 9.96 -3.31
C MET A 55 -1.31 8.90 -2.70
N ILE A 56 -1.43 7.64 -3.14
CA ILE A 56 -0.56 6.55 -2.68
C ILE A 56 0.91 6.88 -2.92
N LYS A 57 1.26 7.34 -4.13
CA LYS A 57 2.64 7.70 -4.46
C LYS A 57 3.21 8.86 -3.65
N ALA A 58 2.35 9.81 -3.26
CA ALA A 58 2.74 11.01 -2.55
C ALA A 58 2.89 10.77 -1.04
N GLU A 59 2.09 9.89 -0.46
CA GLU A 59 1.96 9.77 1.00
C GLU A 59 2.40 8.42 1.55
N ILE A 60 2.38 7.37 0.74
CA ILE A 60 2.72 6.00 1.17
C ILE A 60 4.18 5.70 0.83
N HIS A 61 5.04 5.97 1.80
CA HIS A 61 6.44 5.57 1.76
C HIS A 61 6.66 4.41 2.73
N ILE A 62 6.61 3.16 2.26
CA ILE A 62 6.72 1.98 3.12
C ILE A 62 7.51 0.86 2.43
N ASN A 63 8.25 0.08 3.22
CA ASN A 63 8.86 -1.16 2.71
C ASN A 63 7.76 -2.22 2.50
N ILE A 64 7.57 -2.65 1.25
CA ILE A 64 6.48 -3.56 0.84
C ILE A 64 6.54 -4.90 1.58
N LYS A 65 7.73 -5.46 1.85
CA LYS A 65 7.86 -6.70 2.64
C LYS A 65 7.44 -6.48 4.09
N SER A 66 7.88 -5.39 4.69
CA SER A 66 7.54 -5.04 6.08
C SER A 66 6.04 -4.84 6.22
N TYR A 67 5.45 -4.10 5.28
CA TYR A 67 4.00 -3.97 5.14
C TYR A 67 3.34 -5.34 5.09
N TYR A 68 3.71 -6.19 4.13
CA TYR A 68 3.12 -7.52 3.93
C TYR A 68 3.18 -8.40 5.19
N HIS A 69 4.28 -8.37 5.95
CA HIS A 69 4.43 -9.11 7.21
C HIS A 69 3.67 -8.52 8.40
N ALA A 70 3.38 -7.22 8.39
CA ALA A 70 2.63 -6.54 9.44
C ALA A 70 1.11 -6.56 9.21
N ARG A 71 0.66 -6.87 7.98
CA ARG A 71 -0.77 -7.07 7.70
C ARG A 71 -1.35 -8.11 8.66
N GLY A 72 -2.52 -7.79 9.24
CA GLY A 72 -3.18 -8.61 10.25
C GLY A 72 -2.75 -8.34 11.70
N LYS A 73 -1.74 -7.51 11.96
CA LYS A 73 -1.33 -7.09 13.31
C LYS A 73 -2.01 -5.79 13.81
N GLY A 74 -2.95 -5.27 13.02
CA GLY A 74 -3.66 -4.01 13.30
C GLY A 74 -3.10 -2.82 12.54
N GLN A 75 -3.92 -1.76 12.42
CA GLN A 75 -3.60 -0.56 11.64
C GLN A 75 -2.36 0.16 12.20
N ALA A 76 -2.24 0.27 13.53
CA ALA A 76 -1.11 0.92 14.18
C ALA A 76 0.24 0.26 13.81
N ALA A 77 0.29 -1.07 13.73
CA ALA A 77 1.50 -1.80 13.35
C ALA A 77 1.93 -1.49 11.91
N ILE A 78 0.98 -1.21 11.02
CA ILE A 78 1.23 -0.84 9.63
C ILE A 78 1.67 0.63 9.54
N VAL A 79 1.00 1.52 10.28
CA VAL A 79 1.29 2.96 10.29
C VAL A 79 2.70 3.25 10.79
N ASN A 80 3.16 2.53 11.82
CA ASN A 80 4.50 2.67 12.38
C ASN A 80 5.64 2.28 11.42
N LEU A 81 5.32 1.59 10.31
CA LEU A 81 6.29 1.24 9.28
C LEU A 81 6.43 2.31 8.18
N LYS A 82 5.59 3.35 8.21
CA LYS A 82 5.66 4.45 7.24
C LYS A 82 6.91 5.28 7.49
N TYR A 83 7.58 5.61 6.40
CA TYR A 83 8.67 6.57 6.38
C TYR A 83 8.10 7.98 6.14
N PRO A 84 8.73 9.02 6.71
CA PRO A 84 8.25 10.39 6.57
C PRO A 84 8.40 10.93 5.14
N SER A 85 9.30 10.35 4.33
CA SER A 85 9.52 10.78 2.95
C SER A 85 10.07 9.65 2.07
N LYS A 86 9.96 9.83 0.75
CA LYS A 86 10.61 8.98 -0.25
C LYS A 86 12.11 8.84 0.00
N ALA A 87 12.80 9.95 0.28
CA ALA A 87 14.24 9.93 0.50
C ALA A 87 14.62 9.11 1.74
N ALA A 88 13.83 9.20 2.82
CA ALA A 88 14.02 8.39 4.02
C ALA A 88 13.84 6.89 3.73
N LEU A 89 12.78 6.53 2.98
CA LEU A 89 12.57 5.15 2.53
C LEU A 89 13.75 4.66 1.68
N GLN A 90 14.22 5.44 0.70
CA GLN A 90 15.32 5.06 -0.17
C GLN A 90 16.65 4.87 0.59
N ARG A 91 16.94 5.73 1.56
CA ARG A 91 18.11 5.58 2.44
C ARG A 91 18.02 4.29 3.26
N ALA A 92 16.89 4.07 3.94
CA ALA A 92 16.67 2.86 4.71
C ALA A 92 16.76 1.60 3.82
N LEU A 93 16.20 1.64 2.60
CA LEU A 93 16.31 0.54 1.65
C LEU A 93 17.75 0.26 1.20
N LYS A 94 18.61 1.28 1.07
CA LYS A 94 20.03 1.11 0.76
C LYS A 94 20.76 0.36 1.87
N GLU A 95 20.42 0.64 3.12
CA GLU A 95 21.04 0.04 4.32
C GLU A 95 20.55 -1.40 4.59
N VAL A 96 19.34 -1.77 4.20
CA VAL A 96 18.91 -3.17 4.29
C VAL A 96 19.51 -4.04 3.19
N SER A 97 19.97 -5.23 3.59
CA SER A 97 20.37 -6.32 2.70
C SER A 97 19.36 -6.56 1.58
N HIS A 98 19.85 -6.87 0.38
CA HIS A 98 19.04 -7.24 -0.79
C HIS A 98 17.96 -8.28 -0.48
N LYS A 99 18.19 -9.20 0.48
CA LYS A 99 17.21 -10.20 0.92
C LYS A 99 15.96 -9.60 1.57
N LYS A 100 16.06 -8.42 2.20
CA LYS A 100 14.95 -7.70 2.85
C LYS A 100 14.21 -6.75 1.91
N ARG A 101 14.66 -6.60 0.66
CA ARG A 101 13.94 -5.86 -0.39
C ARG A 101 12.92 -6.75 -1.09
N ALA A 102 11.77 -6.20 -1.47
CA ALA A 102 10.79 -6.92 -2.26
C ALA A 102 11.29 -7.00 -3.72
N GLY A 103 11.37 -8.21 -4.28
CA GLY A 103 11.74 -8.38 -5.69
C GLY A 103 10.61 -7.96 -6.61
N LEU A 104 10.92 -7.35 -7.76
CA LEU A 104 9.91 -6.84 -8.70
C LEU A 104 8.88 -7.91 -9.11
N GLY A 105 9.33 -9.13 -9.41
CA GLY A 105 8.45 -10.25 -9.74
C GLY A 105 7.49 -10.61 -8.61
N TRP A 106 7.99 -10.69 -7.37
CA TRP A 106 7.17 -10.96 -6.19
C TRP A 106 6.14 -9.85 -5.93
N VAL A 107 6.50 -8.58 -6.13
CA VAL A 107 5.55 -7.47 -5.93
C VAL A 107 4.44 -7.49 -6.98
N LYS A 108 4.79 -7.79 -8.24
CA LYS A 108 3.81 -7.94 -9.34
C LYS A 108 2.86 -9.11 -9.09
N ASP A 109 3.40 -10.25 -8.66
CA ASP A 109 2.62 -11.44 -8.28
C ASP A 109 1.58 -11.13 -7.19
N LYS A 110 1.93 -10.27 -6.21
CA LYS A 110 1.02 -9.85 -5.13
C LYS A 110 0.12 -8.67 -5.49
N GLY A 111 0.18 -8.13 -6.70
CA GLY A 111 -0.63 -6.97 -7.10
C GLY A 111 -0.27 -5.66 -6.38
N LEU A 112 0.90 -5.59 -5.74
CA LEU A 112 1.35 -4.46 -4.93
C LEU A 112 2.21 -3.46 -5.71
N GLN A 113 2.18 -3.52 -7.05
CA GLN A 113 2.98 -2.66 -7.94
C GLN A 113 2.74 -1.15 -7.73
N VAL A 114 1.58 -0.78 -7.18
CA VAL A 114 1.28 0.62 -6.87
C VAL A 114 2.09 1.17 -5.69
N LEU A 115 2.59 0.30 -4.80
CA LEU A 115 3.48 0.65 -3.70
C LEU A 115 4.96 0.66 -4.13
N LEU A 116 5.25 0.10 -5.30
CA LEU A 116 6.60 -0.06 -5.88
C LEU A 116 7.15 1.25 -6.46
N VAL A 117 6.38 2.35 -6.39
CA VAL A 117 6.63 3.58 -7.15
C VAL A 117 7.84 4.39 -6.63
N LEU A 118 8.69 3.79 -5.81
CA LEU A 118 9.75 4.50 -5.11
C LEU A 118 11.13 3.82 -5.17
N LEU A 119 11.34 2.91 -6.14
CA LEU A 119 12.69 2.58 -6.61
C LEU A 119 13.14 3.64 -7.62
#